data_AF-A0AAV2B8E3-F1
#
_entry.id   AF-A0AAV2B8E3-F1
#
_cell.length_a   1.000
_cell.length_b   1.000
_cell.length_c   1.000
_cell.angle_alpha   90.00
_cell.angle_beta   90.00
_cell.angle_gamma   90.00
#
_symmetry.space_group_name_H-M   'P 1'
#
loop_
_entity.id
_entity.type
_entity.pdbx_description
1 polymer ?
#
loop_
_entity_poly.entity_id
_entity_poly.type
_entity_poly.pdbx_seq_one_letter_code
_entity_poly.pdbx_strand_id
1 'polypeptide(L)'
;MEFELLMKLPEDQVVLACILNYLIGGRKWGPLLEPLDVAVFVAQAVWKPSLEDIKQLEVLEDGSRVPSALIYREIRQRCYGILFNCFVEPNNVKYVVVEERCWYKKGQNENHDLREPERIYPLRLSYPSGVIRVEDLWFNCSERRRLEFFWHILRIPMKFDFLMALPEDQVALSCILNYLIGRRKSGPRLRPLEVAVFVAQAAWKPSSDDIQQLKNPKVDATAVNISTIFVAGIEAVLMALETCGFPSPYKYILPWQFFDGKLFHFLYNEAKKRPRVRVLCNDQDEIIERFYQLLPVVTNNTVYDPSSFKWSNILTDFGMEQNIKS
;
A
#
# COMPACT_ATOMS: atom_id res chain seq x y z
N MET A 1 32.49 9.74 -0.23
CA MET A 1 33.10 9.34 1.05
C MET A 1 33.66 7.93 0.87
N GLU A 2 34.93 7.68 1.20
CA GLU A 2 35.59 6.38 0.98
C GLU A 2 35.01 5.27 1.88
N PHE A 3 34.84 4.08 1.32
CA PHE A 3 34.13 2.92 1.88
C PHE A 3 34.67 2.45 3.25
N GLU A 4 35.93 2.77 3.57
CA GLU A 4 36.60 2.40 4.84
C GLU A 4 36.08 3.16 6.07
N LEU A 5 35.45 4.32 5.90
CA LEU A 5 34.86 5.09 7.01
C LEU A 5 33.46 4.57 7.41
N LEU A 6 32.72 3.96 6.48
CA LEU A 6 31.39 3.36 6.74
C LEU A 6 31.47 2.13 7.63
N MET A 7 32.56 1.36 7.52
CA MET A 7 32.80 0.13 8.30
C MET A 7 33.17 0.40 9.78
N LYS A 8 33.36 1.66 10.18
CA LYS A 8 33.68 2.06 11.56
C LYS A 8 32.45 2.56 12.34
N LEU A 9 31.27 2.61 11.72
CA LEU A 9 30.05 3.05 12.37
C LEU A 9 29.35 1.89 13.10
N PRO A 10 28.67 2.14 14.23
CA PRO A 10 27.76 1.19 14.87
C PRO A 10 26.72 0.64 13.87
N GLU A 11 26.35 -0.65 13.93
CA GLU A 11 25.45 -1.31 12.96
C GLU A 11 24.12 -0.55 12.74
N ASP A 12 23.61 0.14 13.76
CA ASP A 12 22.39 0.96 13.74
C ASP A 12 22.54 2.29 12.98
N GLN A 13 23.78 2.74 12.75
CA GLN A 13 24.12 3.98 12.04
C GLN A 13 24.49 3.74 10.58
N VAL A 14 24.82 2.50 10.19
CA VAL A 14 25.20 2.15 8.81
C VAL A 14 24.04 2.38 7.85
N VAL A 15 22.81 2.05 8.24
CA VAL A 15 21.60 2.24 7.42
C VAL A 15 21.32 3.72 7.19
N LEU A 16 21.43 4.55 8.23
CA LEU A 16 21.27 6.00 8.13
C LEU A 16 22.39 6.64 7.26
N ALA A 17 23.62 6.15 7.41
CA ALA A 17 24.76 6.61 6.62
C ALA A 17 24.67 6.19 5.14
N CYS A 18 24.12 5.03 4.83
CA CYS A 18 23.83 4.60 3.45
C CYS A 18 22.75 5.49 2.80
N ILE A 19 21.70 5.83 3.55
CA ILE A 19 20.65 6.76 3.10
C ILE A 19 21.23 8.17 2.89
N LEU A 20 22.05 8.67 3.82
CA LEU A 20 22.71 9.98 3.68
C LEU A 20 23.75 10.02 2.55
N ASN A 21 24.51 8.94 2.31
CA ASN A 21 25.43 8.87 1.16
C ASN A 21 24.68 8.82 -0.17
N TYR A 22 23.51 8.18 -0.22
CA TYR A 22 22.62 8.22 -1.39
C TYR A 22 22.09 9.64 -1.65
N LEU A 23 21.87 10.43 -0.60
CA LEU A 23 21.39 11.82 -0.69
C LEU A 23 22.49 12.83 -1.03
N ILE A 24 23.74 12.58 -0.61
CA ILE A 24 24.85 13.54 -0.76
C ILE A 24 25.78 13.15 -1.94
N GLY A 25 25.70 11.91 -2.43
CA GLY A 25 26.50 11.36 -3.53
C GLY A 25 26.09 11.90 -4.92
N GLY A 26 26.40 13.16 -5.17
CA GLY A 26 26.04 13.89 -6.39
C GLY A 26 26.38 13.20 -7.71
N ARG A 27 25.35 13.09 -8.56
CA ARG A 27 25.47 13.44 -9.97
C ARG A 27 24.31 14.38 -10.33
N LYS A 28 24.67 15.46 -11.02
CA LYS A 28 23.80 16.58 -11.41
C LYS A 28 22.47 16.09 -11.99
N TRP A 29 21.37 16.46 -11.33
CA TRP A 29 20.04 16.49 -11.93
C TRP A 29 19.44 17.88 -11.73
N GLY A 30 18.75 18.35 -12.76
CA GLY A 30 18.18 19.70 -12.88
C GLY A 30 17.07 20.00 -11.86
N PRO A 31 16.39 21.14 -12.03
CA PRO A 31 15.62 21.78 -10.97
C PRO A 31 14.28 21.09 -10.83
N LEU A 32 14.16 20.03 -10.03
CA LEU A 32 12.89 19.42 -9.63
C LEU A 32 13.16 18.43 -8.49
N LEU A 33 13.29 18.95 -7.27
CA LEU A 33 12.93 18.35 -5.96
C LEU A 33 13.62 19.18 -4.88
N GLU A 34 12.84 19.75 -3.95
CA GLU A 34 13.37 20.48 -2.81
C GLU A 34 13.76 19.52 -1.68
N PRO A 35 14.73 19.89 -0.80
CA PRO A 35 15.21 19.08 0.32
C PRO A 35 14.16 18.62 1.35
N LEU A 36 12.90 19.04 1.22
CA LEU A 36 11.80 18.76 2.15
C LEU A 36 11.31 17.31 2.06
N ASP A 37 11.30 16.70 0.87
CA ASP A 37 10.62 15.41 0.64
C ASP A 37 11.33 14.22 1.30
N VAL A 38 12.65 14.33 1.51
CA VAL A 38 13.45 13.30 2.22
C VAL A 38 13.55 13.60 3.72
N ALA A 39 13.40 14.86 4.12
CA ALA A 39 13.35 15.25 5.53
C ALA A 39 12.09 14.70 6.22
N VAL A 40 10.94 14.67 5.53
CA VAL A 40 9.72 14.01 6.01
C VAL A 40 9.94 12.51 6.26
N PHE A 41 10.77 11.88 5.42
CA PHE A 41 11.00 10.44 5.42
C PHE A 41 11.89 9.95 6.56
N VAL A 42 13.00 10.65 6.85
CA VAL A 42 13.79 10.41 8.07
C VAL A 42 12.99 10.83 9.30
N ALA A 43 12.18 11.89 9.19
CA ALA A 43 11.32 12.30 10.27
C ALA A 43 10.27 11.23 10.60
N GLN A 44 9.70 10.47 9.64
CA GLN A 44 8.75 9.37 9.88
C GLN A 44 9.38 8.11 10.46
N ALA A 45 10.55 7.69 9.98
CA ALA A 45 11.28 6.54 10.52
C ALA A 45 11.85 6.81 11.94
N VAL A 46 12.05 8.08 12.29
CA VAL A 46 12.52 8.56 13.60
C VAL A 46 11.38 9.24 14.40
N TRP A 47 10.16 9.33 13.85
CA TRP A 47 9.06 10.11 14.43
C TRP A 47 8.67 9.44 15.75
N LYS A 48 8.82 10.18 16.85
CA LYS A 48 8.11 9.91 18.10
C LYS A 48 6.89 10.82 18.10
N PRO A 49 5.72 10.37 17.62
CA PRO A 49 4.56 11.24 17.59
C PRO A 49 4.19 11.59 19.02
N SER A 50 3.76 12.83 19.23
CA SER A 50 3.14 13.17 20.51
C SER A 50 1.85 12.35 20.65
N LEU A 51 1.42 12.11 21.89
CA LEU A 51 0.14 11.45 22.19
C LEU A 51 -1.07 12.16 21.55
N GLU A 52 -0.92 13.42 21.15
CA GLU A 52 -1.97 14.20 20.49
C GLU A 52 -2.01 13.95 18.97
N ASP A 53 -0.86 13.74 18.32
CA ASP A 53 -0.78 13.43 16.89
C ASP A 53 -1.38 12.05 16.57
N ILE A 54 -1.14 11.06 17.45
CA ILE A 54 -1.72 9.71 17.33
C ILE A 54 -3.26 9.78 17.42
N LYS A 55 -3.78 10.60 18.35
CA LYS A 55 -5.23 10.78 18.51
C LYS A 55 -5.88 11.46 17.31
N GLN A 56 -5.17 12.35 16.60
CA GLN A 56 -5.71 13.06 15.43
C GLN A 56 -5.83 12.16 14.20
N LEU A 57 -4.87 11.24 13.95
CA LEU A 57 -4.97 10.26 12.86
C LEU A 57 -6.22 9.37 13.01
N GLU A 58 -6.64 9.11 14.24
CA GLU A 58 -7.72 8.17 14.57
C GLU A 58 -9.11 8.79 14.59
N VAL A 59 -9.22 10.13 14.62
CA VAL A 59 -10.50 10.81 14.36
C VAL A 59 -11.05 10.41 12.98
N LEU A 60 -10.19 9.93 12.08
CA LEU A 60 -10.54 9.49 10.74
C LEU A 60 -10.87 7.98 10.63
N GLU A 61 -10.50 7.15 11.63
CA GLU A 61 -10.79 5.72 11.62
C GLU A 61 -12.11 5.42 12.36
N ASP A 62 -13.10 4.88 11.65
CA ASP A 62 -14.32 4.39 12.30
C ASP A 62 -14.01 3.08 13.05
N GLY A 63 -14.14 3.12 14.37
CA GLY A 63 -13.88 2.01 15.29
C GLY A 63 -14.80 0.80 15.14
N SER A 64 -15.65 0.75 14.11
CA SER A 64 -16.32 -0.47 13.64
C SER A 64 -15.41 -1.38 12.81
N ARG A 65 -14.37 -0.82 12.16
CA ARG A 65 -13.41 -1.56 11.33
C ARG A 65 -12.14 -1.88 12.10
N VAL A 66 -11.37 -2.84 11.56
CA VAL A 66 -10.03 -3.14 12.07
C VAL A 66 -9.12 -1.96 11.74
N PRO A 67 -8.36 -1.43 12.73
CA PRO A 67 -7.42 -0.34 12.54
C PRO A 67 -6.38 -0.61 11.46
N SER A 68 -6.01 0.42 10.69
CA SER A 68 -5.05 0.29 9.58
C SER A 68 -3.70 -0.25 10.05
N ALA A 69 -3.22 0.19 11.22
CA ALA A 69 -1.95 -0.26 11.76
C ALA A 69 -1.92 -1.77 12.09
N LEU A 70 -3.06 -2.38 12.45
CA LEU A 70 -3.19 -3.84 12.58
C LEU A 70 -3.33 -4.53 11.23
N ILE A 71 -4.05 -3.92 10.28
CA ILE A 71 -4.22 -4.47 8.93
C ILE A 71 -2.86 -4.70 8.26
N TYR A 72 -1.95 -3.74 8.34
CA TYR A 72 -0.65 -3.80 7.65
C TYR A 72 0.53 -4.26 8.52
N ARG A 73 0.29 -4.65 9.79
CA ARG A 73 1.36 -5.07 10.71
C ARG A 73 2.21 -6.22 10.16
N GLU A 74 1.58 -7.21 9.53
CA GLU A 74 2.33 -8.35 8.98
C GLU A 74 3.30 -7.96 7.85
N ILE A 75 3.00 -6.89 7.10
CA ILE A 75 3.93 -6.35 6.10
C ILE A 75 5.16 -5.81 6.82
N ARG A 76 4.97 -4.94 7.83
CA ARG A 76 6.07 -4.38 8.64
C ARG A 76 6.92 -5.48 9.28
N GLN A 77 6.28 -6.50 9.85
CA GLN A 77 6.97 -7.64 10.46
C GLN A 77 7.88 -8.40 9.48
N ARG A 78 7.46 -8.56 8.22
CA ARG A 78 8.31 -9.19 7.19
C ARG A 78 9.41 -8.25 6.74
N CYS A 79 9.13 -6.94 6.66
CA CYS A 79 10.15 -5.94 6.39
C CYS A 79 11.25 -5.96 7.45
N TYR A 80 10.90 -5.95 8.74
CA TYR A 80 11.85 -6.07 9.85
C TYR A 80 12.74 -7.32 9.70
N GLY A 81 12.16 -8.45 9.29
CA GLY A 81 12.89 -9.70 9.10
C GLY A 81 14.00 -9.61 8.05
N ILE A 82 13.74 -8.90 6.95
CA ILE A 82 14.73 -8.66 5.89
C ILE A 82 15.75 -7.62 6.36
N LEU A 83 15.28 -6.46 6.80
CA LEU A 83 16.14 -5.31 7.15
C LEU A 83 17.15 -5.66 8.24
N PHE A 84 16.75 -6.46 9.24
CA PHE A 84 17.62 -6.89 10.33
C PHE A 84 18.30 -8.25 10.07
N ASN A 85 18.23 -8.78 8.85
CA ASN A 85 18.86 -10.05 8.47
C ASN A 85 18.49 -11.22 9.42
N CYS A 86 17.26 -11.25 9.93
CA CYS A 86 16.85 -12.11 11.05
C CYS A 86 16.92 -13.61 10.74
N PHE A 87 16.85 -13.97 9.46
CA PHE A 87 16.66 -15.36 9.02
C PHE A 87 17.77 -15.88 8.11
N VAL A 88 18.86 -15.12 7.92
CA VAL A 88 19.94 -15.44 6.97
C VAL A 88 20.65 -16.75 7.34
N GLU A 89 20.78 -17.04 8.63
CA GLU A 89 21.46 -18.23 9.14
C GLU A 89 20.45 -19.17 9.83
N PRO A 90 20.26 -20.42 9.34
CA PRO A 90 19.28 -21.35 9.90
C PRO A 90 19.46 -21.63 11.40
N ASN A 91 20.71 -21.59 11.87
CA ASN A 91 21.09 -21.94 13.24
C ASN A 91 21.26 -20.72 14.16
N ASN A 92 21.17 -19.49 13.61
CA ASN A 92 21.47 -18.27 14.34
C ASN A 92 20.42 -17.19 14.01
N VAL A 93 19.18 -17.45 14.45
CA VAL A 93 18.08 -16.49 14.31
C VAL A 93 18.39 -15.30 15.22
N LYS A 94 18.57 -14.12 14.62
CA LYS A 94 18.67 -12.87 15.41
C LYS A 94 17.30 -12.60 16.05
N TYR A 95 17.28 -12.47 17.37
CA TYR A 95 16.08 -12.10 18.12
C TYR A 95 15.92 -10.58 18.12
N VAL A 96 15.53 -10.02 16.98
CA VAL A 96 15.14 -8.61 16.92
C VAL A 96 13.72 -8.46 17.43
N VAL A 97 13.51 -7.46 18.28
CA VAL A 97 12.19 -7.06 18.76
C VAL A 97 12.02 -5.59 18.42
N VAL A 98 10.94 -5.26 17.72
CA VAL A 98 10.57 -3.89 17.37
C VAL A 98 9.46 -3.43 18.31
N GLU A 99 9.65 -2.26 18.90
CA GLU A 99 8.65 -1.64 19.77
C GLU A 99 7.75 -0.72 18.93
N GLU A 100 6.49 -1.12 18.75
CA GLU A 100 5.48 -0.31 18.06
C GLU A 100 4.56 0.38 19.08
N ARG A 101 4.29 1.67 18.90
CA ARG A 101 3.20 2.37 19.61
C ARG A 101 2.08 2.62 18.63
N CYS A 102 1.00 1.89 18.80
CA CYS A 102 -0.21 2.07 18.01
C CYS A 102 -1.39 2.13 18.97
N TRP A 103 -2.32 3.04 18.72
CA TRP A 103 -3.56 3.06 19.49
C TRP A 103 -4.67 2.39 18.71
N TYR A 104 -5.50 1.68 19.47
CA TYR A 104 -6.62 0.91 18.99
C TYR A 104 -7.75 1.03 19.98
N LYS A 105 -8.99 0.93 19.48
CA LYS A 105 -10.15 0.87 20.36
C LYS A 105 -10.09 -0.38 21.25
N LYS A 106 -10.55 -0.25 22.49
CA LYS A 106 -10.64 -1.36 23.45
C LYS A 106 -11.33 -2.58 22.83
N GLY A 107 -10.72 -3.76 22.99
CA GLY A 107 -11.16 -5.03 22.41
C GLY A 107 -10.68 -5.36 20.98
N GLN A 108 -9.95 -4.47 20.30
CA GLN A 108 -9.41 -4.75 18.95
C GLN A 108 -8.00 -5.36 18.95
N ASN A 109 -7.29 -5.29 20.07
CA ASN A 109 -6.01 -5.95 20.31
C ASN A 109 -5.79 -6.12 21.83
N GLU A 110 -4.73 -6.81 22.27
CA GLU A 110 -4.45 -7.04 23.70
C GLU A 110 -3.88 -5.78 24.40
N ASN A 111 -3.18 -4.91 23.68
CA ASN A 111 -2.63 -3.68 24.23
C ASN A 111 -3.58 -2.49 23.99
N HIS A 112 -3.94 -1.80 25.07
CA HIS A 112 -4.86 -0.67 25.08
C HIS A 112 -4.23 0.60 25.68
N ASP A 113 -2.95 0.55 26.04
CA ASP A 113 -2.25 1.65 26.66
C ASP A 113 -1.09 2.14 25.78
N LEU A 114 -1.16 3.38 25.30
CA LEU A 114 -0.08 4.04 24.56
C LEU A 114 1.19 4.24 25.39
N ARG A 115 1.12 4.08 26.71
CA ARG A 115 2.28 4.22 27.61
C ARG A 115 3.28 3.09 27.42
N GLU A 116 2.80 1.87 27.13
CA GLU A 116 3.65 0.70 26.92
C GLU A 116 3.68 0.31 25.44
N PRO A 117 4.86 0.26 24.80
CA PRO A 117 4.95 -0.18 23.41
C PRO A 117 4.65 -1.67 23.28
N GLU A 118 4.00 -2.04 22.16
CA GLU A 118 3.85 -3.44 21.78
C GLU A 118 5.17 -4.00 21.26
N ARG A 119 5.53 -5.20 21.71
CA ARG A 119 6.73 -5.92 21.26
C ARG A 119 6.39 -6.78 20.05
N ILE A 120 6.82 -6.32 18.89
CA ILE A 120 6.54 -6.93 17.59
C ILE A 120 7.76 -7.71 17.11
N TYR A 121 7.54 -8.98 16.75
CA TYR A 121 8.58 -9.88 16.29
C TYR A 121 8.57 -10.00 14.76
N PRO A 122 9.74 -10.08 14.10
CA PRO A 122 9.83 -10.32 12.67
C PRO A 122 9.13 -11.61 12.24
N LEU A 123 8.46 -11.57 11.09
CA LEU A 123 7.82 -12.75 10.48
C LEU A 123 8.68 -13.29 9.33
N ARG A 124 8.83 -14.61 9.26
CA ARG A 124 9.52 -15.27 8.16
C ARG A 124 8.77 -15.09 6.84
N LEU A 125 9.54 -14.90 5.77
CA LEU A 125 9.04 -15.00 4.40
C LEU A 125 8.92 -16.47 4.01
N SER A 126 7.83 -16.85 3.36
CA SER A 126 7.73 -18.15 2.68
C SER A 126 8.23 -17.95 1.25
N TYR A 127 9.54 -17.76 1.10
CA TYR A 127 10.21 -17.67 -0.18
C TYR A 127 10.97 -18.98 -0.43
N PRO A 128 10.79 -19.66 -1.58
CA PRO A 128 11.38 -20.98 -1.80
C PRO A 128 12.92 -20.98 -1.94
N SER A 129 13.53 -19.89 -2.43
CA SER A 129 14.93 -19.88 -2.86
C SER A 129 15.90 -19.14 -1.91
N GLY A 130 15.59 -19.17 -0.61
CA GLY A 130 16.55 -18.90 0.45
C GLY A 130 16.46 -17.49 1.04
N VAL A 131 16.92 -17.38 2.29
CA VAL A 131 17.07 -16.09 2.96
C VAL A 131 18.36 -15.46 2.48
N ILE A 132 18.26 -14.21 2.01
CA ILE A 132 19.37 -13.42 1.51
C ILE A 132 19.66 -12.30 2.49
N ARG A 133 20.91 -11.86 2.56
CA ARG A 133 21.26 -10.65 3.30
C ARG A 133 20.70 -9.42 2.59
N VAL A 134 20.32 -8.39 3.34
CA VAL A 134 19.74 -7.16 2.80
C VAL A 134 20.70 -6.48 1.81
N GLU A 135 22.01 -6.52 2.06
CA GLU A 135 23.02 -5.94 1.18
C GLU A 135 23.05 -6.66 -0.17
N ASP A 136 22.96 -8.00 -0.15
CA ASP A 136 22.90 -8.81 -1.36
C ASP A 136 21.58 -8.61 -2.12
N LEU A 137 20.47 -8.41 -1.40
CA LEU A 137 19.18 -8.09 -2.00
C LEU A 137 19.22 -6.73 -2.74
N TRP A 138 19.85 -5.73 -2.15
CA TRP A 138 19.86 -4.37 -2.71
C TRP A 138 20.86 -4.19 -3.84
N PHE A 139 22.07 -4.72 -3.68
CA PHE A 139 23.18 -4.42 -4.59
C PHE A 139 23.51 -5.55 -5.57
N ASN A 140 23.16 -6.80 -5.23
CA ASN A 140 23.58 -7.99 -5.99
C ASN A 140 22.41 -8.73 -6.68
N CYS A 141 21.16 -8.34 -6.45
CA CYS A 141 19.98 -8.96 -7.06
C CYS A 141 19.45 -8.20 -8.28
N SER A 142 18.86 -8.95 -9.21
CA SER A 142 18.10 -8.36 -10.31
C SER A 142 16.84 -7.65 -9.82
N GLU A 143 16.34 -6.69 -10.60
CA GLU A 143 15.08 -6.00 -10.32
C GLU A 143 13.90 -6.97 -10.17
N ARG A 144 13.79 -7.96 -11.08
CA ARG A 144 12.76 -9.01 -10.99
C ARG A 144 12.80 -9.71 -9.63
N ARG A 145 13.99 -10.08 -9.15
CA ARG A 145 14.14 -10.77 -7.86
C ARG A 145 13.76 -9.86 -6.69
N ARG A 146 14.13 -8.58 -6.74
CA ARG A 146 13.69 -7.58 -5.75
C ARG A 146 12.15 -7.43 -5.74
N LEU A 147 11.50 -7.46 -6.91
CA LEU A 147 10.04 -7.46 -7.02
C LEU A 147 9.40 -8.76 -6.53
N GLU A 148 10.05 -9.92 -6.69
CA GLU A 148 9.58 -11.18 -6.07
C GLU A 148 9.59 -11.05 -4.55
N PHE A 149 10.66 -10.51 -3.95
CA PHE A 149 10.72 -10.26 -2.51
C PHE A 149 9.59 -9.31 -2.08
N PHE A 150 9.36 -8.22 -2.81
CA PHE A 150 8.25 -7.30 -2.55
C PHE A 150 6.90 -8.03 -2.55
N TRP A 151 6.64 -8.84 -3.57
CA TRP A 151 5.43 -9.67 -3.66
C TRP A 151 5.28 -10.63 -2.47
N HIS A 152 6.39 -11.26 -2.03
CA HIS A 152 6.43 -12.15 -0.87
C HIS A 152 6.27 -11.44 0.49
N ILE A 153 6.73 -10.18 0.62
CA ILE A 153 6.47 -9.33 1.79
C ILE A 153 4.96 -9.06 1.89
N LEU A 154 4.35 -8.63 0.79
CA LEU A 154 2.92 -8.28 0.78
C LEU A 154 2.02 -9.49 1.00
N ARG A 155 2.41 -10.69 0.54
CA ARG A 155 1.59 -11.92 0.60
C ARG A 155 0.21 -11.74 -0.05
N ILE A 156 0.18 -11.04 -1.18
CA ILE A 156 -1.05 -10.82 -1.94
C ILE A 156 -1.41 -12.07 -2.77
N PRO A 157 -2.72 -12.38 -2.92
CA PRO A 157 -3.17 -13.49 -3.79
C PRO A 157 -2.84 -13.33 -5.28
N MET A 158 -2.73 -12.09 -5.77
CA MET A 158 -2.39 -11.78 -7.16
C MET A 158 -1.14 -12.55 -7.59
N LYS A 159 -1.15 -13.17 -8.77
CA LYS A 159 0.07 -13.84 -9.27
C LYS A 159 1.14 -12.83 -9.63
N PHE A 160 2.40 -13.22 -9.44
CA PHE A 160 3.55 -12.36 -9.74
C PHE A 160 3.60 -11.87 -11.20
N ASP A 161 3.20 -12.70 -12.17
CA ASP A 161 3.21 -12.29 -13.58
C ASP A 161 2.19 -11.17 -13.88
N PHE A 162 1.06 -11.11 -13.16
CA PHE A 162 0.13 -9.98 -13.27
C PHE A 162 0.77 -8.70 -12.72
N LEU A 163 1.45 -8.79 -11.57
CA LEU A 163 2.17 -7.65 -10.99
C LEU A 163 3.21 -7.09 -11.97
N MET A 164 3.97 -7.97 -12.62
CA MET A 164 5.01 -7.58 -13.59
C MET A 164 4.45 -6.98 -14.89
N ALA A 165 3.19 -7.26 -15.23
CA ALA A 165 2.53 -6.74 -16.43
C ALA A 165 1.77 -5.44 -16.20
N LEU A 166 1.65 -4.99 -14.94
CA LEU A 166 0.93 -3.76 -14.61
C LEU A 166 1.70 -2.51 -15.05
N PRO A 167 0.99 -1.47 -15.55
CA PRO A 167 1.54 -0.13 -15.62
C PRO A 167 2.03 0.35 -14.25
N GLU A 168 3.11 1.13 -14.24
CA GLU A 168 3.78 1.57 -13.01
C GLU A 168 2.82 2.33 -12.07
N ASP A 169 1.96 3.19 -12.61
CA ASP A 169 0.96 3.97 -11.88
C ASP A 169 -0.19 3.13 -11.27
N GLN A 170 -0.29 1.85 -11.62
CA GLN A 170 -1.33 0.93 -11.12
C GLN A 170 -0.83 -0.07 -10.09
N VAL A 171 0.49 -0.21 -9.91
CA VAL A 171 1.08 -1.23 -9.04
C VAL A 171 0.67 -1.04 -7.58
N ALA A 172 0.85 0.16 -7.01
CA ALA A 172 0.53 0.40 -5.60
C ALA A 172 -0.96 0.16 -5.31
N LEU A 173 -1.85 0.78 -6.09
CA LEU A 173 -3.30 0.61 -5.92
C LEU A 173 -3.69 -0.87 -6.04
N SER A 174 -3.19 -1.57 -7.05
CA SER A 174 -3.52 -2.98 -7.27
C SER A 174 -3.04 -3.88 -6.13
N CYS A 175 -1.82 -3.65 -5.64
CA CYS A 175 -1.27 -4.36 -4.48
C CYS A 175 -2.08 -4.10 -3.21
N ILE A 176 -2.41 -2.84 -2.91
CA ILE A 176 -3.17 -2.46 -1.70
C ILE A 176 -4.56 -3.07 -1.74
N LEU A 177 -5.29 -2.92 -2.84
CA LEU A 177 -6.64 -3.45 -2.96
C LEU A 177 -6.65 -4.98 -2.92
N ASN A 178 -5.74 -5.64 -3.64
CA ASN A 178 -5.63 -7.10 -3.63
C ASN A 178 -5.27 -7.63 -2.23
N TYR A 179 -4.43 -6.90 -1.49
CA TYR A 179 -4.14 -7.20 -0.09
C TYR A 179 -5.39 -7.08 0.79
N LEU A 180 -6.14 -5.97 0.67
CA LEU A 180 -7.32 -5.71 1.49
C LEU A 180 -8.47 -6.70 1.24
N ILE A 181 -8.59 -7.23 0.02
CA ILE A 181 -9.65 -8.19 -0.34
C ILE A 181 -9.16 -9.65 -0.39
N GLY A 182 -7.88 -9.88 -0.07
CA GLY A 182 -7.28 -11.20 -0.10
C GLY A 182 -7.93 -12.18 0.89
N ARG A 183 -7.73 -13.49 0.65
CA ARG A 183 -8.30 -14.55 1.49
C ARG A 183 -7.67 -14.51 2.88
N ARG A 184 -8.40 -13.94 3.84
CA ARG A 184 -8.04 -13.92 5.27
C ARG A 184 -9.07 -14.70 6.08
N LYS A 185 -8.65 -15.25 7.23
CA LYS A 185 -9.57 -15.95 8.16
C LYS A 185 -10.74 -15.07 8.59
N SER A 186 -10.52 -13.76 8.72
CA SER A 186 -11.52 -12.76 9.09
C SER A 186 -12.33 -12.20 7.92
N GLY A 187 -12.15 -12.72 6.69
CA GLY A 187 -12.77 -12.17 5.49
C GLY A 187 -12.09 -10.91 4.93
N PRO A 188 -12.59 -10.39 3.79
CA PRO A 188 -12.08 -9.19 3.13
C PRO A 188 -12.34 -7.92 3.95
N ARG A 189 -11.43 -6.94 3.86
CA ARG A 189 -11.52 -5.65 4.57
C ARG A 189 -12.32 -4.58 3.81
N LEU A 190 -12.54 -4.79 2.51
CA LEU A 190 -13.37 -3.95 1.65
C LEU A 190 -14.56 -4.73 1.12
N ARG A 191 -15.70 -4.06 0.99
CA ARG A 191 -16.90 -4.59 0.32
C ARG A 191 -16.76 -4.47 -1.20
N PRO A 192 -17.47 -5.29 -2.00
CA PRO A 192 -17.37 -5.23 -3.46
C PRO A 192 -17.61 -3.83 -4.05
N LEU A 193 -18.61 -3.10 -3.56
CA LEU A 193 -18.90 -1.74 -4.02
C LEU A 193 -17.73 -0.78 -3.73
N GLU A 194 -17.05 -0.95 -2.58
CA GLU A 194 -15.89 -0.12 -2.21
C GLU A 194 -14.73 -0.37 -3.18
N VAL A 195 -14.49 -1.63 -3.54
CA VAL A 195 -13.48 -2.02 -4.53
C VAL A 195 -13.80 -1.43 -5.90
N ALA A 196 -15.05 -1.52 -6.35
CA ALA A 196 -15.47 -0.94 -7.62
C ALA A 196 -15.24 0.59 -7.67
N VAL A 197 -15.53 1.30 -6.56
CA VAL A 197 -15.26 2.75 -6.48
C VAL A 197 -13.76 3.05 -6.56
N PHE A 198 -12.91 2.29 -5.86
CA PHE A 198 -11.45 2.45 -5.96
C PHE A 198 -10.90 2.15 -7.37
N VAL A 199 -11.48 1.17 -8.07
CA VAL A 199 -11.09 0.88 -9.46
C VAL A 199 -11.56 1.99 -10.39
N ALA A 200 -12.79 2.48 -10.23
CA ALA A 200 -13.35 3.54 -11.07
C ALA A 200 -12.59 4.86 -10.91
N GLN A 201 -12.27 5.26 -9.68
CA GLN A 201 -11.51 6.50 -9.44
C GLN A 201 -10.07 6.41 -9.96
N ALA A 202 -9.46 5.21 -9.97
CA ALA A 202 -8.13 5.00 -10.56
C ALA A 202 -8.17 4.97 -12.09
N ALA A 203 -9.27 4.48 -12.68
CA ALA A 203 -9.49 4.51 -14.12
C ALA A 203 -9.75 5.94 -14.64
N TRP A 204 -10.40 6.77 -13.81
CA TRP A 204 -10.67 8.16 -14.12
C TRP A 204 -9.43 9.03 -13.84
N LYS A 205 -8.94 9.72 -14.88
CA LYS A 205 -7.84 10.71 -14.78
C LYS A 205 -8.38 12.12 -15.06
N PRO A 206 -9.19 12.71 -14.16
CA PRO A 206 -9.80 14.01 -14.37
C PRO A 206 -8.76 15.15 -14.33
N SER A 207 -9.08 16.28 -14.96
CA SER A 207 -8.31 17.51 -14.79
C SER A 207 -8.52 18.11 -13.39
N SER A 208 -7.63 19.01 -12.96
CA SER A 208 -7.81 19.75 -11.71
C SER A 208 -9.14 20.52 -11.67
N ASP A 209 -9.56 21.08 -12.81
CA ASP A 209 -10.80 21.85 -12.92
C ASP A 209 -12.03 20.94 -12.74
N ASP A 210 -12.00 19.72 -13.30
CA ASP A 210 -13.06 18.74 -13.11
C ASP A 210 -13.20 18.37 -11.62
N ILE A 211 -12.08 18.09 -10.95
CA ILE A 211 -12.07 17.76 -9.51
C ILE A 211 -12.61 18.93 -8.69
N GLN A 212 -12.24 20.18 -9.00
CA GLN A 212 -12.74 21.37 -8.30
C GLN A 212 -14.26 21.51 -8.42
N GLN A 213 -14.82 21.21 -9.59
CA GLN A 213 -16.26 21.30 -9.86
C GLN A 213 -17.09 20.19 -9.20
N LEU A 214 -16.46 19.08 -8.77
CA LEU A 214 -17.17 18.00 -8.05
C LEU A 214 -17.86 18.54 -6.79
N LYS A 215 -19.17 18.30 -6.71
CA LYS A 215 -19.99 18.67 -5.55
C LYS A 215 -20.19 17.47 -4.64
N ASN A 216 -19.61 17.56 -3.44
CA ASN A 216 -19.81 16.58 -2.36
C ASN A 216 -20.71 17.18 -1.28
N PRO A 217 -22.04 17.03 -1.38
CA PRO A 217 -22.97 17.64 -0.42
C PRO A 217 -22.86 17.02 0.97
N LYS A 218 -22.24 15.84 1.11
CA LYS A 218 -22.03 15.16 2.38
C LYS A 218 -20.75 14.33 2.37
N VAL A 219 -19.98 14.43 3.45
CA VAL A 219 -18.86 13.53 3.74
C VAL A 219 -19.40 12.29 4.44
N ASP A 220 -19.18 11.12 3.86
CA ASP A 220 -19.58 9.82 4.43
C ASP A 220 -18.45 9.27 5.30
N ALA A 221 -18.72 8.98 6.57
CA ALA A 221 -17.71 8.49 7.51
C ALA A 221 -17.11 7.13 7.10
N THR A 222 -17.88 6.27 6.42
CA THR A 222 -17.34 5.02 5.89
C THR A 222 -16.35 5.30 4.77
N ALA A 223 -16.65 6.26 3.90
CA ALA A 223 -15.74 6.67 2.83
C ALA A 223 -14.43 7.26 3.36
N VAL A 224 -14.50 8.06 4.44
CA VAL A 224 -13.30 8.55 5.13
C VAL A 224 -12.48 7.38 5.66
N ASN A 225 -13.11 6.47 6.41
CA ASN A 225 -12.40 5.34 7.04
C ASN A 225 -11.70 4.44 6.01
N ILE A 226 -12.39 4.04 4.93
CA ILE A 226 -11.78 3.20 3.89
C ILE A 226 -10.68 3.93 3.10
N SER A 227 -10.80 5.25 2.95
CA SER A 227 -9.74 6.09 2.38
C SER A 227 -8.51 6.10 3.29
N THR A 228 -8.69 6.27 4.60
CA THR A 228 -7.60 6.21 5.59
C THR A 228 -6.89 4.86 5.56
N ILE A 229 -7.65 3.75 5.54
CA ILE A 229 -7.09 2.40 5.42
C ILE A 229 -6.30 2.25 4.11
N PHE A 230 -6.80 2.80 3.00
CA PHE A 230 -6.10 2.75 1.72
C PHE A 230 -4.80 3.57 1.74
N VAL A 231 -4.84 4.79 2.26
CA VAL A 231 -3.66 5.68 2.38
C VAL A 231 -2.59 5.06 3.27
N ALA A 232 -2.95 4.48 4.41
CA ALA A 232 -2.00 3.72 5.24
C ALA A 232 -1.40 2.50 4.50
N GLY A 233 -2.13 1.94 3.53
CA GLY A 233 -1.62 0.89 2.65
C GLY A 233 -0.54 1.37 1.69
N ILE A 234 -0.58 2.64 1.28
CA ILE A 234 0.46 3.26 0.45
C ILE A 234 1.78 3.27 1.21
N GLU A 235 1.77 3.69 2.49
CA GLU A 235 2.95 3.67 3.36
C GLU A 235 3.49 2.24 3.54
N ALA A 236 2.61 1.26 3.74
CA ALA A 236 3.01 -0.14 3.88
C ALA A 236 3.66 -0.71 2.60
N VAL A 237 3.11 -0.38 1.43
CA VAL A 237 3.68 -0.77 0.12
C VAL A 237 5.02 -0.09 -0.12
N LEU A 238 5.13 1.20 0.23
CA LEU A 238 6.37 1.96 0.12
C LEU A 238 7.48 1.34 0.98
N MET A 239 7.18 1.04 2.24
CA MET A 239 8.09 0.35 3.15
C MET A 239 8.56 -1.01 2.61
N ALA A 240 7.66 -1.75 1.95
CA ALA A 240 8.01 -3.02 1.33
C ALA A 240 8.94 -2.84 0.11
N LEU A 241 8.70 -1.83 -0.74
CA LEU A 241 9.60 -1.53 -1.86
C LEU A 241 10.98 -1.07 -1.39
N GLU A 242 11.03 -0.24 -0.36
CA GLU A 242 12.27 0.21 0.31
C GLU A 242 13.08 -0.95 0.86
N THR A 243 12.39 -1.86 1.55
CA THR A 243 13.01 -3.07 2.09
C THR A 243 13.61 -3.92 0.97
N CYS A 244 13.04 -3.87 -0.23
CA CYS A 244 13.56 -4.53 -1.41
C CYS A 244 14.60 -3.70 -2.19
N GLY A 245 15.04 -2.55 -1.66
CA GLY A 245 16.05 -1.69 -2.29
C GLY A 245 15.51 -0.90 -3.47
N PHE A 246 14.22 -0.53 -3.46
CA PHE A 246 13.54 0.22 -4.52
C PHE A 246 13.77 -0.34 -5.93
N PRO A 247 13.21 -1.52 -6.27
CA PRO A 247 13.25 -2.02 -7.63
C PRO A 247 12.49 -1.10 -8.59
N SER A 248 13.23 -0.46 -9.50
CA SER A 248 12.84 0.62 -10.44
C SER A 248 12.27 1.90 -9.76
N PRO A 249 12.76 3.10 -10.11
CA PRO A 249 12.62 4.28 -9.26
C PRO A 249 11.29 5.04 -9.48
N TYR A 250 10.76 5.61 -8.40
CA TYR A 250 9.72 6.67 -8.27
C TYR A 250 8.33 6.50 -8.90
N LYS A 251 8.13 5.61 -9.87
CA LYS A 251 6.87 5.60 -10.65
C LYS A 251 5.73 4.77 -10.06
N TYR A 252 6.02 3.96 -9.04
CA TYR A 252 5.02 3.05 -8.48
C TYR A 252 4.16 3.65 -7.38
N ILE A 253 4.54 4.79 -6.78
CA ILE A 253 3.95 5.28 -5.53
C ILE A 253 3.89 6.81 -5.49
N LEU A 254 3.34 7.43 -6.53
CA LEU A 254 2.89 8.81 -6.42
C LEU A 254 1.39 8.77 -6.09
N PRO A 255 0.96 9.00 -4.83
CA PRO A 255 -0.43 8.79 -4.41
C PRO A 255 -1.44 9.52 -5.30
N TRP A 256 -1.08 10.73 -5.74
CA TRP A 256 -1.89 11.58 -6.61
C TRP A 256 -2.11 11.03 -8.03
N GLN A 257 -1.38 9.99 -8.45
CA GLN A 257 -1.61 9.36 -9.76
C GLN A 257 -2.77 8.37 -9.76
N PHE A 258 -3.15 7.85 -8.60
CA PHE A 258 -4.13 6.77 -8.49
C PHE A 258 -5.16 6.97 -7.38
N PHE A 259 -5.05 8.01 -6.55
CA PHE A 259 -6.01 8.29 -5.50
C PHE A 259 -6.25 9.79 -5.31
N ASP A 260 -7.52 10.19 -5.41
CA ASP A 260 -8.01 11.51 -4.99
C ASP A 260 -9.20 11.32 -4.03
N GLY A 261 -9.07 11.85 -2.82
CA GLY A 261 -10.09 11.67 -1.78
C GLY A 261 -11.42 12.35 -2.10
N LYS A 262 -11.41 13.48 -2.81
CA LYS A 262 -12.64 14.21 -3.19
C LYS A 262 -13.39 13.43 -4.28
N LEU A 263 -12.66 12.93 -5.28
CA LEU A 263 -13.19 12.08 -6.34
C LEU A 263 -13.73 10.76 -5.79
N PHE A 264 -12.96 10.09 -4.93
CA PHE A 264 -13.38 8.85 -4.29
C PHE A 264 -14.69 9.04 -3.52
N HIS A 265 -14.79 10.09 -2.71
CA HIS A 265 -16.00 10.41 -1.96
C HIS A 265 -17.20 10.70 -2.86
N PHE A 266 -16.99 11.42 -3.95
CA PHE A 266 -18.03 11.71 -4.95
C PHE A 266 -18.58 10.41 -5.54
N LEU A 267 -17.69 9.57 -6.06
CA LEU A 267 -18.05 8.29 -6.66
C LEU A 267 -18.69 7.33 -5.66
N TYR A 268 -18.19 7.27 -4.43
CA TYR A 268 -18.78 6.44 -3.37
C TYR A 268 -20.22 6.84 -3.07
N ASN A 269 -20.50 8.15 -2.98
CA ASN A 269 -21.84 8.67 -2.75
C ASN A 269 -22.79 8.36 -3.93
N GLU A 270 -22.32 8.50 -5.17
CA GLU A 270 -23.11 8.16 -6.35
C GLU A 270 -23.38 6.66 -6.47
N ALA A 271 -22.37 5.82 -6.21
CA ALA A 271 -22.47 4.37 -6.22
C ALA A 271 -23.50 3.84 -5.22
N LYS A 272 -23.60 4.46 -4.02
CA LYS A 272 -24.62 4.11 -3.02
C LYS A 272 -26.04 4.40 -3.48
N LYS A 273 -26.24 5.44 -4.30
CA LYS A 273 -27.56 5.80 -4.84
C LYS A 273 -27.91 4.94 -6.05
N ARG A 274 -26.94 4.72 -6.94
CA ARG A 274 -27.09 4.06 -8.22
C ARG A 274 -25.86 3.20 -8.49
N PRO A 275 -25.86 1.93 -8.05
CA PRO A 275 -24.70 1.07 -8.20
C PRO A 275 -24.64 0.55 -9.64
N ARG A 276 -24.02 1.33 -10.51
CA ARG A 276 -23.85 1.07 -11.94
C ARG A 276 -22.43 1.44 -12.37
N VAL A 277 -21.84 0.63 -13.24
CA VAL A 277 -20.52 0.89 -13.86
C VAL A 277 -20.56 2.22 -14.61
N ARG A 278 -21.62 2.48 -15.37
CA ARG A 278 -21.81 3.77 -16.07
C ARG A 278 -21.76 4.97 -15.15
N VAL A 279 -22.47 4.90 -14.01
CA VAL A 279 -22.49 5.98 -13.02
C VAL A 279 -21.10 6.18 -12.41
N LEU A 280 -20.39 5.09 -12.10
CA LEU A 280 -19.03 5.15 -11.56
C LEU A 280 -18.02 5.72 -12.56
N CYS A 281 -18.24 5.49 -13.85
CA CYS A 281 -17.35 5.92 -14.92
C CYS A 281 -17.84 7.20 -15.64
N ASN A 282 -18.80 7.92 -15.03
CA ASN A 282 -19.39 9.15 -15.56
C ASN A 282 -19.89 9.03 -17.01
N ASP A 283 -20.45 7.87 -17.37
CA ASP A 283 -20.92 7.52 -18.72
C ASP A 283 -19.85 7.68 -19.83
N GLN A 284 -18.56 7.62 -19.49
CA GLN A 284 -17.46 7.71 -20.46
C GLN A 284 -16.92 6.33 -20.84
N ASP A 285 -17.08 5.96 -22.10
CA ASP A 285 -16.68 4.63 -22.63
C ASP A 285 -15.20 4.29 -22.37
N GLU A 286 -14.30 5.28 -22.46
CA GLU A 286 -12.86 5.07 -22.22
C GLU A 286 -12.58 4.70 -20.75
N ILE A 287 -13.28 5.35 -19.80
CA ILE A 287 -13.13 5.05 -18.37
C ILE A 287 -13.73 3.68 -18.07
N ILE A 288 -14.85 3.34 -18.70
CA ILE A 288 -15.49 2.02 -18.53
C ILE A 288 -14.57 0.91 -19.04
N GLU A 289 -13.93 1.10 -20.20
CA GLU A 289 -12.97 0.14 -20.73
C GLU A 289 -11.81 -0.09 -19.76
N ARG A 290 -11.20 0.99 -19.25
CA ARG A 290 -10.13 0.92 -18.24
C ARG A 290 -10.59 0.26 -16.94
N PHE A 291 -11.82 0.52 -16.51
CA PHE A 291 -12.43 -0.13 -15.35
C PHE A 291 -12.48 -1.65 -15.53
N TYR A 292 -12.96 -2.13 -16.68
CA TYR A 292 -13.02 -3.57 -16.98
C TYR A 292 -11.64 -4.21 -17.19
N GLN A 293 -10.62 -3.44 -17.60
CA GLN A 293 -9.24 -3.92 -17.67
C GLN A 293 -8.60 -4.05 -16.28
N LEU A 294 -8.83 -3.07 -15.39
CA LEU A 294 -8.19 -3.01 -14.08
C LEU A 294 -8.86 -3.91 -13.03
N LEU A 295 -10.19 -4.03 -13.05
CA LEU A 295 -10.94 -4.79 -12.04
C LEU A 295 -10.46 -6.26 -11.92
N PRO A 296 -10.28 -7.03 -13.01
CA PRO A 296 -9.79 -8.42 -12.93
C PRO A 296 -8.37 -8.53 -12.37
N VAL A 297 -7.51 -7.54 -12.63
CA VAL A 297 -6.15 -7.51 -12.08
C VAL A 297 -6.20 -7.32 -10.57
N VAL A 298 -6.91 -6.28 -10.11
CA VAL A 298 -7.07 -5.96 -8.69
C VAL A 298 -7.66 -7.14 -7.90
N THR A 299 -8.60 -7.86 -8.52
CA THR A 299 -9.34 -8.95 -7.87
C THR A 299 -8.77 -10.35 -8.12
N ASN A 300 -7.63 -10.44 -8.82
CA ASN A 300 -7.02 -11.71 -9.20
C ASN A 300 -6.78 -12.64 -7.99
N ASN A 301 -7.29 -13.88 -8.07
CA ASN A 301 -7.22 -14.90 -7.01
C ASN A 301 -7.86 -14.50 -5.67
N THR A 302 -8.76 -13.52 -5.66
CA THR A 302 -9.45 -13.09 -4.44
C THR A 302 -10.87 -13.65 -4.38
N VAL A 303 -11.63 -13.29 -3.35
CA VAL A 303 -13.06 -13.64 -3.26
C VAL A 303 -13.94 -12.84 -4.23
N TYR A 304 -13.40 -11.79 -4.85
CA TYR A 304 -14.11 -10.93 -5.80
C TYR A 304 -13.67 -11.14 -7.25
N ASP A 305 -12.90 -12.19 -7.51
CA ASP A 305 -12.46 -12.55 -8.87
C ASP A 305 -13.69 -12.73 -9.79
N PRO A 306 -13.78 -12.02 -10.93
CA PRO A 306 -14.94 -12.07 -11.83
C PRO A 306 -15.30 -13.46 -12.33
N SER A 307 -14.36 -14.40 -12.35
CA SER A 307 -14.62 -15.80 -12.70
C SER A 307 -15.49 -16.53 -11.68
N SER A 308 -15.53 -16.06 -10.44
CA SER A 308 -16.21 -16.72 -9.32
C SER A 308 -17.24 -15.82 -8.60
N PHE A 309 -17.09 -14.50 -8.71
CA PHE A 309 -17.94 -13.52 -8.04
C PHE A 309 -18.91 -12.85 -9.03
N LYS A 310 -20.21 -12.88 -8.70
CA LYS A 310 -21.27 -12.26 -9.52
C LYS A 310 -21.36 -10.75 -9.27
N TRP A 311 -20.55 -9.98 -9.98
CA TRP A 311 -20.55 -8.51 -9.91
C TRP A 311 -21.88 -7.86 -10.29
N SER A 312 -22.73 -8.52 -11.09
CA SER A 312 -24.08 -8.03 -11.43
C SER A 312 -25.01 -7.91 -10.23
N ASN A 313 -24.74 -8.64 -9.14
CA ASN A 313 -25.48 -8.48 -7.87
C ASN A 313 -25.14 -7.17 -7.15
N ILE A 314 -24.02 -6.56 -7.49
CA ILE A 314 -23.51 -5.33 -6.89
C ILE A 314 -23.73 -4.17 -7.84
N LEU A 315 -23.32 -4.30 -9.09
CA LEU A 315 -23.39 -3.28 -10.14
C LEU A 315 -24.40 -3.74 -11.21
N THR A 316 -25.54 -3.08 -11.31
CA THR A 316 -26.71 -3.63 -12.04
C THR A 316 -26.52 -3.78 -13.55
N ASP A 317 -25.59 -3.03 -14.13
CA ASP A 317 -25.24 -3.00 -15.56
C ASP A 317 -23.91 -3.74 -15.86
N PHE A 318 -23.33 -4.42 -14.88
CA PHE A 318 -22.04 -5.10 -15.05
C PHE A 318 -22.13 -6.21 -16.11
N GLY A 319 -21.21 -6.16 -17.08
CA GLY A 319 -21.12 -7.13 -18.18
C GLY A 319 -22.14 -6.94 -19.31
N MET A 320 -23.13 -6.05 -19.17
CA MET A 320 -24.11 -5.79 -20.24
C MET A 320 -23.49 -5.11 -21.46
N GLU A 321 -22.38 -4.41 -21.28
CA GLU A 321 -21.73 -3.61 -22.34
C GLU A 321 -20.72 -4.39 -23.18
N GLN A 322 -20.11 -5.44 -22.61
CA GLN A 322 -19.21 -6.32 -23.36
C GLN A 322 -19.94 -7.07 -24.48
N ASN A 323 -21.25 -7.28 -24.33
CA ASN A 323 -22.12 -7.90 -25.32
C ASN A 323 -22.59 -6.96 -26.45
N ILE A 324 -22.32 -5.65 -26.35
CA ILE A 324 -22.73 -4.67 -27.38
C ILE A 324 -21.59 -4.44 -28.39
N LYS A 325 -20.34 -4.76 -28.02
CA LYS A 325 -19.15 -4.63 -28.87
C LYS A 325 -18.67 -5.97 -29.50
N SER A 326 -19.40 -7.07 -29.26
CA SER A 326 -19.21 -8.39 -29.92
C SER A 326 -20.28 -8.61 -30.97
#